data_AF-A0A1S1N4N4-F1
#
_entry.id   AF-A0A1S1N4N4-F1
#
_cell.length_a   1.000
_cell.length_b   1.000
_cell.length_c   1.000
_cell.angle_alpha   90.00
_cell.angle_beta   90.00
_cell.angle_gamma   90.00
#
_symmetry.space_group_name_H-M   'P 1'
#
loop_
_entity.id
_entity.type
_entity.pdbx_description
1 polymer ?
#
loop_
_entity_poly.entity_id
_entity_poly.type
_entity_poly.pdbx_seq_one_letter_code
_entity_poly.pdbx_strand_id
1 'polypeptide(L)'
;MKTIILIIIMLFSPILKAKEVNLSELESVSQNLQLLIAPTNEDEYEKTRKLCKCTAKIAQEKWEPTKYSEFSNALSEYAKLANSVMENMEEMLKNGPPRPSETVISGMQDMAEIIESCEEKYGIRVEF
;
A
#
# COMPACT_ATOMS: atom_id res chain seq x y z
N MET A 1 45.47 -38.07 -22.73
CA MET A 1 44.84 -38.08 -21.39
C MET A 1 44.15 -36.74 -21.19
N LYS A 2 42.83 -36.74 -21.10
CA LYS A 2 41.97 -35.57 -20.92
C LYS A 2 41.45 -35.59 -19.48
N THR A 3 41.84 -34.61 -18.67
CA THR A 3 41.16 -34.31 -17.41
C THR A 3 41.55 -32.89 -17.00
N ILE A 4 40.64 -31.93 -17.14
CA ILE A 4 40.41 -30.89 -16.14
C ILE A 4 38.90 -30.57 -16.17
N ILE A 5 38.23 -30.93 -15.08
CA ILE A 5 36.91 -30.48 -14.66
C ILE A 5 37.08 -29.07 -14.07
N LEU A 6 36.23 -28.11 -14.45
CA LEU A 6 35.98 -26.88 -13.68
C LEU A 6 34.60 -26.33 -14.10
N ILE A 7 33.54 -26.74 -13.39
CA ILE A 7 32.92 -26.04 -12.24
C ILE A 7 31.86 -25.03 -12.72
N ILE A 8 30.62 -25.54 -12.76
CA ILE A 8 29.43 -24.98 -12.10
C ILE A 8 29.49 -23.46 -11.83
N ILE A 9 29.04 -22.64 -12.78
CA ILE A 9 28.61 -21.25 -12.57
C ILE A 9 27.16 -21.10 -13.04
N MET A 10 26.26 -21.93 -12.48
CA MET A 10 24.81 -21.79 -12.68
C MET A 10 24.02 -21.90 -11.36
N LEU A 11 24.65 -21.63 -10.20
CA LEU A 11 24.00 -21.78 -8.89
C LEU A 11 23.99 -20.50 -8.03
N PHE A 12 24.21 -19.33 -8.63
CA PHE A 12 23.99 -18.05 -7.95
C PHE A 12 23.13 -17.10 -8.79
N SER A 13 22.06 -17.62 -9.39
CA SER A 13 20.88 -16.77 -9.51
C SER A 13 20.48 -16.49 -8.05
N PRO A 14 20.45 -15.23 -7.56
CA PRO A 14 19.74 -14.98 -6.33
C PRO A 14 18.33 -15.47 -6.60
N ILE A 15 17.93 -16.55 -5.93
CA ILE A 15 16.54 -16.89 -5.80
C ILE A 15 15.98 -15.68 -5.06
N LEU A 16 15.52 -14.68 -5.82
CA LEU A 16 14.63 -13.65 -5.33
C LEU A 16 13.48 -14.46 -4.75
N LYS A 17 13.53 -14.72 -3.45
CA LYS A 17 12.39 -15.19 -2.69
C LYS A 17 11.40 -14.05 -2.79
N ALA A 18 10.59 -14.07 -3.84
CA ALA A 18 9.41 -13.23 -3.93
C ALA A 18 8.63 -13.54 -2.65
N LYS A 19 8.51 -12.54 -1.77
CA LYS A 19 7.76 -12.65 -0.54
C LYS A 19 6.32 -13.01 -0.91
N GLU A 20 5.79 -14.06 -0.30
CA GLU A 20 4.42 -14.49 -0.57
C GLU A 20 3.45 -13.37 -0.17
N VAL A 21 2.60 -12.96 -1.11
CA VAL A 21 1.65 -11.85 -0.95
C VAL A 21 0.39 -12.40 -0.30
N ASN A 22 0.04 -11.92 0.89
CA ASN A 22 -1.24 -12.25 1.53
C ASN A 22 -2.36 -11.47 0.83
N LEU A 23 -3.10 -12.15 -0.05
CA LEU A 23 -4.13 -11.55 -0.91
C LEU A 23 -5.31 -10.94 -0.14
N SER A 24 -5.68 -11.51 1.01
CA SER A 24 -6.77 -11.00 1.84
C SER A 24 -6.38 -9.67 2.47
N GLU A 25 -5.19 -9.62 3.06
CA GLU A 25 -4.64 -8.40 3.65
C GLU A 25 -4.37 -7.33 2.59
N LEU A 26 -3.87 -7.72 1.41
CA LEU A 26 -3.66 -6.83 0.28
C LEU A 26 -4.94 -6.11 -0.14
N GLU A 27 -6.05 -6.85 -0.27
CA GLU A 27 -7.32 -6.25 -0.68
C GLU A 27 -7.86 -5.31 0.40
N SER A 28 -7.73 -5.68 1.68
CA SER A 28 -8.11 -4.81 2.81
C SER A 28 -7.32 -3.50 2.82
N VAL A 29 -5.99 -3.56 2.74
CA VAL A 29 -5.12 -2.36 2.71
C VAL A 29 -5.42 -1.51 1.47
N SER A 30 -5.57 -2.13 0.30
CA SER A 30 -5.92 -1.42 -0.93
C SER A 30 -7.26 -0.68 -0.85
N GLN A 31 -8.24 -1.21 -0.12
CA GLN A 31 -9.53 -0.56 0.08
C GLN A 31 -9.41 0.60 1.06
N ASN A 32 -8.74 0.39 2.18
CA ASN A 32 -8.60 1.43 3.20
C ASN A 32 -7.71 2.61 2.73
N LEU A 33 -6.72 2.37 1.85
CA LEU A 33 -5.92 3.43 1.23
C LEU A 33 -6.77 4.43 0.43
N GLN A 34 -7.91 4.02 -0.12
CA GLN A 34 -8.80 4.93 -0.87
C GLN A 34 -9.47 5.99 0.01
N LEU A 35 -9.39 5.86 1.35
CA LEU A 35 -9.84 6.92 2.27
C LEU A 35 -8.84 8.07 2.38
N LEU A 36 -7.59 7.84 1.98
CA LEU A 36 -6.48 8.80 2.11
C LEU A 36 -5.92 9.22 0.76
N ILE A 37 -6.17 8.44 -0.30
CA ILE A 37 -5.70 8.72 -1.65
C ILE A 37 -6.89 9.07 -2.54
N ALA A 38 -6.97 10.32 -2.97
CA ALA A 38 -8.01 10.82 -3.86
C ALA A 38 -7.45 11.13 -5.26
N PRO A 39 -8.17 10.83 -6.34
CA PRO A 39 -7.75 11.30 -7.66
C PRO A 39 -7.90 12.82 -7.77
N THR A 40 -7.01 13.44 -8.53
CA THR A 40 -7.14 14.86 -8.93
C THR A 40 -8.30 15.10 -9.91
N ASN A 41 -8.81 14.04 -10.54
CA ASN A 41 -9.98 14.06 -11.43
C ASN A 41 -10.97 12.94 -11.04
N GLU A 42 -12.22 13.30 -10.75
CA GLU A 42 -13.26 12.39 -10.27
C GLU A 42 -13.58 11.22 -11.24
N ASP A 43 -13.34 11.40 -12.54
CA ASP A 43 -13.56 10.35 -13.55
C ASP A 43 -12.53 9.20 -13.48
N GLU A 44 -11.49 9.32 -12.64
CA GLU A 44 -10.37 8.38 -12.58
C GLU A 44 -10.49 7.32 -11.48
N TYR A 45 -11.67 7.13 -10.89
CA TYR A 45 -11.91 6.18 -9.79
C TYR A 45 -11.30 4.78 -10.01
N GLU A 46 -11.51 4.17 -11.18
CA GLU A 46 -10.97 2.85 -11.49
C GLU A 46 -9.44 2.82 -11.60
N LYS A 47 -8.82 3.92 -12.02
CA LYS A 47 -7.36 4.06 -12.01
C LYS A 47 -6.85 4.24 -10.58
N THR A 48 -7.53 5.02 -9.74
CA THR A 48 -7.20 5.17 -8.31
C THR A 48 -7.25 3.83 -7.60
N ARG A 49 -8.30 3.03 -7.83
CA ARG A 49 -8.42 1.67 -7.28
C ARG A 49 -7.23 0.79 -7.66
N LYS A 50 -6.80 0.83 -8.93
CA LYS A 50 -5.62 0.09 -9.42
C LYS A 50 -4.31 0.61 -8.80
N LEU A 51 -4.21 1.92 -8.59
CA LEU A 51 -3.09 2.56 -7.91
C LEU A 51 -2.99 2.11 -6.46
N CYS A 52 -4.07 2.19 -5.66
CA CYS A 52 -4.05 1.75 -4.26
C CYS A 52 -3.65 0.27 -4.13
N LYS A 53 -4.11 -0.59 -5.05
CA LYS A 53 -3.73 -2.01 -5.10
C LYS A 53 -2.25 -2.21 -5.44
N CYS A 54 -1.72 -1.41 -6.36
CA CYS A 54 -0.30 -1.38 -6.71
C CYS A 54 0.55 -0.95 -5.52
N THR A 55 0.16 0.13 -4.83
CA THR A 55 0.86 0.67 -3.66
C THR A 55 0.91 -0.35 -2.54
N ALA A 56 -0.23 -0.91 -2.16
CA ALA A 56 -0.32 -1.93 -1.11
C ALA A 56 0.53 -3.17 -1.44
N LYS A 57 0.51 -3.63 -2.70
CA LYS A 57 1.30 -4.78 -3.15
C LYS A 57 2.80 -4.51 -3.02
N ILE A 58 3.28 -3.38 -3.55
CA ILE A 58 4.71 -3.05 -3.49
C ILE A 58 5.15 -2.87 -2.03
N ALA A 59 4.33 -2.25 -1.19
CA ALA A 59 4.62 -2.12 0.23
C ALA A 59 4.70 -3.49 0.92
N GLN A 60 3.77 -4.41 0.65
CA GLN A 60 3.80 -5.77 1.22
C GLN A 60 5.05 -6.54 0.80
N GLU A 61 5.48 -6.39 -0.45
CA GLU A 61 6.66 -7.05 -1.00
C GLU A 61 7.98 -6.46 -0.46
N LYS A 62 8.06 -5.13 -0.32
CA LYS A 62 9.31 -4.43 0.01
C LYS A 62 9.51 -4.12 1.49
N TRP A 63 8.45 -3.91 2.25
CA TRP A 63 8.58 -3.55 3.66
C TRP A 63 8.80 -4.78 4.54
N GLU A 64 9.48 -4.54 5.67
CA GLU A 64 9.56 -5.52 6.74
C GLU A 64 8.15 -5.98 7.16
N PRO A 65 7.92 -7.29 7.37
CA PRO A 65 6.59 -7.82 7.69
C PRO A 65 5.92 -7.11 8.88
N THR A 66 6.68 -6.83 9.93
CA THR A 66 6.17 -6.15 11.12
C THR A 66 5.71 -4.73 10.80
N LYS A 67 6.51 -3.95 10.06
CA LYS A 67 6.16 -2.59 9.63
C LYS A 67 4.88 -2.60 8.79
N TYR A 68 4.78 -3.50 7.83
CA TYR A 68 3.58 -3.62 6.99
C TYR A 68 2.34 -3.97 7.83
N SER A 69 2.48 -4.91 8.77
CA SER A 69 1.37 -5.31 9.64
C SER A 69 0.93 -4.18 10.60
N GLU A 70 1.87 -3.45 11.19
CA GLU A 70 1.57 -2.28 12.04
C GLU A 70 0.81 -1.20 11.26
N PHE A 71 1.27 -0.87 10.05
CA PHE A 71 0.57 0.07 9.18
C PHE A 71 -0.82 -0.44 8.77
N SER A 72 -0.91 -1.71 8.34
CA SER A 72 -2.16 -2.36 7.93
C SER A 72 -3.22 -2.31 9.05
N ASN A 73 -2.83 -2.60 10.29
CA ASN A 73 -3.70 -2.53 11.45
C ASN A 73 -4.15 -1.09 11.75
N ALA A 74 -3.21 -0.14 11.79
CA ALA A 74 -3.52 1.26 12.06
C ALA A 74 -4.44 1.86 10.98
N LEU A 75 -4.24 1.51 9.71
CA LEU A 75 -5.07 1.94 8.60
C LEU A 75 -6.49 1.34 8.68
N SER A 76 -6.61 0.07 9.10
CA SER A 76 -7.90 -0.59 9.34
C SER A 76 -8.68 0.05 10.49
N GLU A 77 -8.00 0.41 11.59
CA GLU A 77 -8.62 1.15 12.69
C GLU A 77 -9.09 2.53 12.26
N TYR A 78 -8.27 3.25 11.49
CA TYR A 78 -8.65 4.54 10.91
C TYR A 78 -9.87 4.39 10.00
N ALA A 79 -9.91 3.39 9.13
CA ALA A 79 -11.03 3.17 8.23
C ALA A 79 -12.35 2.92 8.97
N LYS A 80 -12.32 2.11 10.03
CA LYS A 80 -13.49 1.87 10.89
C LYS A 80 -13.98 3.16 11.54
N LEU A 81 -13.05 3.97 12.07
CA LEU A 81 -13.39 5.24 12.70
C LEU A 81 -13.96 6.23 11.67
N ALA A 82 -13.31 6.38 10.52
CA ALA A 82 -13.76 7.24 9.43
C ALA A 82 -15.18 6.89 8.98
N ASN A 83 -15.45 5.60 8.75
CA ASN A 83 -16.79 5.15 8.36
C ASN A 83 -17.83 5.42 9.47
N SER A 84 -17.50 5.13 10.74
CA SER A 84 -18.40 5.40 11.86
C SER A 84 -18.74 6.89 12.00
N VAL A 85 -17.77 7.79 11.80
CA VAL A 85 -18.00 9.24 11.89
C VAL A 85 -18.75 9.76 10.65
N MET A 86 -18.46 9.25 9.46
CA MET A 86 -19.18 9.61 8.23
C MET A 86 -20.67 9.23 8.30
N GLU A 87 -20.99 8.11 8.96
CA GLU A 87 -22.37 7.68 9.21
C GLU A 87 -23.05 8.52 10.32
N ASN A 88 -22.27 9.18 11.19
CA ASN A 88 -22.76 10.01 12.30
C ASN A 88 -22.52 11.51 12.05
N MET A 89 -23.44 12.14 11.32
CA MET A 89 -23.33 13.55 10.93
C MET A 89 -23.24 14.52 12.11
N GLU A 90 -23.84 14.21 13.27
CA GLU A 90 -23.74 15.05 14.47
C GLU A 90 -22.30 15.06 15.02
N GLU A 91 -21.67 13.88 15.07
CA GLU A 91 -20.28 13.74 15.51
C GLU A 91 -19.31 14.43 14.54
N MET A 92 -19.55 14.28 13.23
CA MET A 92 -18.77 14.97 12.19
C MET A 92 -18.86 16.49 12.31
N LEU A 93 -20.05 17.05 12.59
CA LEU A 93 -20.23 18.50 12.77
C LEU A 93 -19.56 19.01 14.05
N LYS A 94 -19.53 18.19 15.10
CA LYS A 94 -18.97 18.58 16.40
C LYS A 94 -17.44 18.48 16.45
N ASN A 95 -16.89 17.40 15.89
CA ASN A 95 -15.49 17.04 16.06
C ASN A 95 -14.68 17.13 14.76
N GLY A 96 -15.35 17.28 13.60
CA GLY A 96 -14.72 17.23 12.29
C GLY A 96 -14.36 15.80 11.85
N PRO A 97 -13.69 15.65 10.69
CA PRO A 97 -13.18 14.36 10.24
C PRO A 97 -12.19 13.80 11.25
N PRO A 98 -12.16 12.47 11.45
CA PRO A 98 -11.16 11.86 12.31
C PRO A 98 -9.77 12.08 11.72
N ARG A 99 -8.82 12.40 12.59
CA ARG A 99 -7.42 12.53 12.24
C ARG A 99 -6.76 11.14 12.20
N PRO A 100 -5.98 10.81 11.16
CA PRO A 100 -5.18 9.58 11.16
C PRO A 100 -4.17 9.55 12.31
N SER A 101 -3.81 8.35 12.77
CA SER A 101 -2.74 8.19 13.76
C SER A 101 -1.36 8.49 13.14
N GLU A 102 -0.36 8.77 13.99
CA GLU A 102 1.02 8.99 13.53
C GLU A 102 1.58 7.79 12.75
N THR A 103 1.17 6.57 13.09
CA THR A 103 1.53 5.35 12.34
C THR A 103 0.99 5.39 10.90
N VAL A 104 -0.25 5.86 10.72
CA VAL A 104 -0.85 6.01 9.37
C VAL A 104 -0.14 7.13 8.62
N ILE A 105 0.07 8.29 9.25
CA ILE A 105 0.74 9.44 8.62
C ILE A 105 2.15 9.07 8.16
N SER A 106 2.96 8.50 9.06
CA SER A 106 4.32 8.05 8.76
C SER A 106 4.34 6.98 7.67
N GLY A 107 3.42 6.02 7.72
CA GLY A 107 3.29 5.01 6.68
C GLY A 107 2.92 5.60 5.31
N MET A 108 2.02 6.59 5.25
CA MET A 108 1.68 7.28 4.00
C MET A 108 2.87 8.07 3.45
N GLN A 109 3.66 8.73 4.31
CA GLN A 109 4.89 9.41 3.91
C GLN A 109 5.92 8.43 3.34
N ASP A 110 6.11 7.28 3.99
CA ASP A 110 7.00 6.22 3.52
C ASP A 110 6.51 5.56 2.20
N MET A 111 5.22 5.70 1.87
CA MET A 111 4.64 5.23 0.61
C MET A 111 4.77 6.23 -0.55
N ALA A 112 5.23 7.47 -0.33
CA ALA A 112 5.22 8.51 -1.36
C ALA A 112 5.91 8.06 -2.66
N GLU A 113 7.13 7.54 -2.59
CA GLU A 113 7.85 7.03 -3.77
C GLU A 113 7.14 5.85 -4.45
N ILE A 114 6.45 5.00 -3.67
CA ILE A 114 5.67 3.88 -4.20
C ILE A 114 4.43 4.40 -4.94
N ILE A 115 3.76 5.40 -4.37
CA ILE A 115 2.58 6.05 -4.97
C ILE A 115 2.98 6.71 -6.28
N GLU A 116 4.06 7.49 -6.31
CA GLU A 116 4.58 8.11 -7.54
C GLU A 116 4.88 7.08 -8.64
N SER A 117 5.49 5.94 -8.28
CA SER A 117 5.74 4.87 -9.24
C SER A 117 4.43 4.24 -9.77
N CYS A 118 3.40 4.11 -8.94
CA CYS A 118 2.09 3.60 -9.36
C CYS A 118 1.29 4.64 -10.16
N GLU A 119 1.44 5.94 -9.88
CA GLU A 119 0.90 7.04 -10.70
C GLU A 119 1.43 6.97 -12.14
N GLU A 120 2.75 6.88 -12.30
CA GLU A 120 3.40 6.73 -13.61
C GLU A 120 2.90 5.50 -14.35
N LYS A 121 2.77 4.37 -13.64
CA LYS A 121 2.33 3.11 -14.22
C LYS A 121 0.90 3.17 -14.77
N TYR A 122 -0.01 3.91 -14.14
CA TYR A 122 -1.41 3.96 -14.53
C TYR A 122 -1.82 5.27 -15.22
N GLY A 123 -0.91 6.24 -15.34
CA GLY A 123 -1.19 7.54 -15.95
C GLY A 123 -2.32 8.26 -15.23
N ILE A 124 -2.17 8.44 -13.91
CA ILE A 124 -3.07 9.14 -13.00
C ILE A 124 -2.25 10.05 -12.07
N ARG A 125 -2.86 11.12 -11.55
CA ARG A 125 -2.34 11.90 -10.42
C ARG A 125 -3.31 11.87 -9.24
N VAL A 126 -2.78 11.69 -8.03
CA VAL A 126 -3.53 11.60 -6.78
C VAL A 126 -3.01 12.59 -5.74
N GLU A 127 -3.86 12.91 -4.77
CA GLU A 127 -3.53 13.68 -3.57
C GLU A 127 -3.63 12.77 -2.34
N PHE A 128 -2.72 12.95 -1.38
CA PHE A 128 -2.64 12.20 -0.12
C PHE A 128 -1.82 12.92 0.94
#